data_AF-A0A8J2IAU5-F1
#
_entry.id   AF-A0A8J2IAU5-F1
#
_cell.length_a   1.000
_cell.length_b   1.000
_cell.length_c   1.000
_cell.angle_alpha   90.00
_cell.angle_beta   90.00
_cell.angle_gamma   90.00
#
_symmetry.space_group_name_H-M   'P 1'
#
loop_
_entity.id
_entity.type
_entity.pdbx_description
1 polymer ?
#
loop_
_entity_poly.entity_id
_entity_poly.type
_entity_poly.pdbx_seq_one_letter_code
_entity_poly.pdbx_strand_id
1 'polypeptide(L)'
;MDTLENDFEESPSQPPISPKTRKMALDTIQRLMAKYGADTYLNALPSAHSMTWIEPSVGEEFPILVIGSIGNHNVLAYLLSRGDGTGEVRYCLNRIGDERSPSTLEQITCEEVLEKPLVAPFKHFLCGLKFKKRVLSMMVRYYFLLRGYLSNIDSWNDDFAKRFSTMLRKMFQGSNGEPVLNRTVEESPEPDDTDNAYALRSTSRNGEADIPKDDVLEQQSPSMRTPDLWSKEANPDLHRLREYLDEHDSLYLLENIPDAEDIKFVDQTYIFEAQPKKLFIGTHAKSGDDIYAYMVWLQQRGFHEIRFYVESVHDHKTIMSTEATGKQRILHPFIKTYPKSTGPSEQADRARFTLMVKWYFIAAGIATDCILRETKSYPERLRAALDYIADQMGPAAVKPPEPVANEDATPDDGSESSYAPEENDIQPTLAREPPPKLPHLPPTVAHKSASPVARRSTLSSKPVPMSGLPRNSFSKTSTPEAIPMPKAPSRSAKRSAEDETFDSLTRLVMKQHTLTKHLNDVDHELEVMDARREAFQQKWKRERAELEKKRDEIQEERSVVRNMFKKQRLLDAEDD
;
A
#
# COMPACT_ATOMS: atom_id res chain seq x y z
N MET A 1 7.04 -61.70 35.22
CA MET A 1 7.72 -61.45 33.93
C MET A 1 6.64 -60.89 33.05
N ASP A 2 6.48 -59.57 33.07
CA ASP A 2 5.27 -58.93 32.53
C ASP A 2 5.72 -57.71 31.75
N THR A 3 5.98 -57.92 30.46
CA THR A 3 6.28 -56.87 29.49
C THR A 3 4.98 -56.23 29.04
N LEU A 4 4.79 -54.96 29.39
CA LEU A 4 3.77 -54.11 28.79
C LEU A 4 4.21 -53.75 27.37
N GLU A 5 3.46 -54.24 26.38
CA GLU A 5 3.53 -53.72 25.01
C GLU A 5 3.02 -52.28 25.02
N ASN A 6 3.80 -51.39 24.41
CA ASN A 6 3.48 -49.97 24.32
C ASN A 6 3.54 -49.60 22.83
N ASP A 7 2.39 -49.69 22.16
CA ASP A 7 2.26 -49.33 20.74
C ASP A 7 2.56 -47.85 20.55
N PHE A 8 3.72 -47.56 19.97
CA PHE A 8 4.07 -46.22 19.52
C PHE A 8 3.54 -46.04 18.10
N GLU A 9 2.46 -45.27 17.93
CA GLU A 9 1.99 -44.87 16.59
C GLU A 9 3.06 -44.02 15.90
N GLU A 10 3.76 -44.65 14.95
CA GLU A 10 4.76 -43.99 14.11
C GLU A 10 4.04 -43.01 13.17
N SER A 11 4.23 -41.70 13.42
CA SER A 11 3.61 -40.65 12.61
C SER A 11 4.09 -40.74 11.15
N PRO A 12 3.20 -40.58 10.15
CA PRO A 12 3.55 -40.80 8.75
C PRO A 12 4.56 -39.74 8.28
N SER A 13 5.81 -40.17 8.10
CA SER A 13 6.86 -39.34 7.52
C SER A 13 6.46 -38.90 6.10
N GLN A 14 6.57 -37.60 5.82
CA GLN A 14 6.30 -37.09 4.49
C GLN A 14 7.30 -37.70 3.48
N PRO A 15 6.84 -38.11 2.27
CA PRO A 15 7.73 -38.71 1.30
C PRO A 15 8.80 -37.71 0.84
N PRO A 16 10.08 -38.10 0.76
CA PRO A 16 11.17 -37.19 0.45
C PRO A 16 10.98 -36.54 -0.94
N ILE A 17 10.90 -35.20 -0.95
CA ILE A 17 10.63 -34.40 -2.16
C ILE A 17 11.68 -34.72 -3.24
N SER A 18 11.21 -35.19 -4.40
CA SER A 18 12.08 -35.71 -5.46
C SER A 18 13.15 -34.70 -5.92
N PRO A 19 14.39 -35.13 -6.22
CA PRO A 19 15.44 -34.24 -6.72
C PRO A 19 15.11 -33.62 -8.09
N LYS A 20 14.16 -34.21 -8.83
CA LYS A 20 13.68 -33.68 -10.12
C LYS A 20 12.86 -32.40 -9.94
N THR A 21 12.03 -32.33 -8.91
CA THR A 21 11.22 -31.14 -8.58
C THR A 21 12.10 -29.95 -8.19
N ARG A 22 13.13 -30.19 -7.37
CA ARG A 22 14.06 -29.16 -6.87
C ARG A 22 14.83 -28.47 -8.00
N LYS A 23 15.29 -29.23 -9.01
CA LYS A 23 15.99 -28.68 -10.19
C LYS A 23 15.11 -27.75 -11.03
N MET A 24 13.80 -28.03 -11.15
CA MET A 24 12.90 -27.17 -11.95
C MET A 24 12.67 -25.79 -11.32
N ALA A 25 12.58 -25.71 -9.99
CA ALA A 25 12.36 -24.44 -9.30
C ALA A 25 13.56 -23.49 -9.43
N LEU A 26 14.78 -23.99 -9.22
CA LEU A 26 16.00 -23.21 -9.36
C LEU A 26 16.19 -22.68 -10.79
N ASP A 27 16.06 -23.55 -11.79
CA ASP A 27 16.16 -23.17 -13.21
C ASP A 27 15.08 -22.15 -13.61
N THR A 28 13.87 -22.28 -13.09
CA THR A 28 12.80 -21.30 -13.31
C THR A 28 13.16 -19.93 -12.73
N ILE A 29 13.64 -19.86 -11.47
CA ILE A 29 14.05 -18.60 -10.85
C ILE A 29 15.25 -17.98 -11.58
N GLN A 30 16.25 -18.78 -11.97
CA GLN A 30 17.40 -18.29 -12.76
C GLN A 30 16.97 -17.71 -14.12
N ARG A 31 16.08 -18.39 -14.85
CA ARG A 31 15.52 -17.87 -16.12
C ARG A 31 14.71 -16.57 -15.92
N LEU A 32 13.93 -16.47 -14.84
CA LEU A 32 13.19 -15.25 -14.52
C LEU A 32 14.13 -14.09 -14.15
N MET A 33 15.20 -14.35 -13.38
CA MET A 33 16.17 -13.32 -13.03
C MET A 33 17.01 -12.84 -14.24
N ALA A 34 17.31 -13.74 -15.19
CA ALA A 34 17.90 -13.36 -16.47
C ALA A 34 16.95 -12.44 -17.29
N LYS A 35 15.65 -12.75 -17.34
CA LYS A 35 14.62 -11.89 -17.95
C LYS A 35 14.56 -10.48 -17.30
N TYR A 36 14.89 -10.35 -16.02
CA TYR A 36 14.99 -9.07 -15.31
C TYR A 36 16.38 -8.41 -15.41
N GLY A 37 17.31 -8.92 -16.22
CA GLY A 37 18.64 -8.36 -16.39
C GLY A 37 19.47 -8.36 -15.10
N ALA A 38 19.44 -9.48 -14.36
CA ALA A 38 20.24 -9.70 -13.16
C ALA A 38 21.17 -10.91 -13.23
N ASP A 39 21.34 -11.48 -14.42
CA ASP A 39 22.30 -12.55 -14.75
C ASP A 39 23.75 -12.18 -14.37
N THR A 40 24.18 -10.96 -14.72
CA THR A 40 25.53 -10.46 -14.40
C THR A 40 25.78 -10.36 -12.89
N TYR A 41 24.78 -9.89 -12.13
CA TYR A 41 24.85 -9.80 -10.67
C TYR A 41 24.76 -11.16 -9.98
N LEU A 42 24.00 -12.11 -10.54
CA LEU A 42 23.95 -13.50 -10.08
C LEU A 42 25.32 -14.19 -10.22
N ASN A 43 25.97 -14.01 -11.36
CA ASN A 43 27.30 -14.57 -11.63
C ASN A 43 28.39 -13.97 -10.74
N ALA A 44 28.15 -12.79 -10.14
CA ALA A 44 29.04 -12.14 -9.17
C ALA A 44 28.81 -12.61 -7.72
N LEU A 45 27.79 -13.43 -7.43
CA LEU A 45 27.58 -14.01 -6.10
C LEU A 45 28.51 -15.21 -5.89
N PRO A 46 29.06 -15.41 -4.66
CA PRO A 46 29.74 -16.65 -4.30
C PRO A 46 28.85 -17.87 -4.54
N SER A 47 29.43 -18.96 -5.06
CA SER A 47 28.74 -20.24 -5.21
C SER A 47 28.25 -20.76 -3.87
N ALA A 48 27.08 -21.39 -3.82
CA ALA A 48 26.56 -22.00 -2.60
C ALA A 48 27.49 -23.10 -2.03
N HIS A 49 28.38 -23.66 -2.84
CA HIS A 49 29.40 -24.63 -2.42
C HIS A 49 30.66 -23.97 -1.83
N SER A 50 30.91 -22.68 -2.10
CA SER A 50 32.00 -21.90 -1.49
C SER A 50 31.60 -21.19 -0.19
N MET A 51 30.33 -21.28 0.19
CA MET A 51 29.85 -20.81 1.50
C MET A 51 30.15 -21.86 2.57
N THR A 52 30.36 -21.43 3.82
CA THR A 52 30.54 -22.35 4.95
C THR A 52 29.20 -22.82 5.48
N TRP A 53 28.99 -24.13 5.51
CA TRP A 53 27.80 -24.79 6.05
C TRP A 53 28.19 -25.68 7.23
N ILE A 54 27.31 -25.76 8.22
CA ILE A 54 27.35 -26.76 9.29
C ILE A 54 26.27 -27.77 8.92
N GLU A 55 26.65 -29.03 8.72
CA GLU A 55 25.72 -30.11 8.42
C GLU A 55 24.85 -30.43 9.65
N PRO A 56 23.59 -30.85 9.48
CA PRO A 56 22.67 -31.06 10.60
C PRO A 56 23.10 -32.23 11.49
N SER A 57 22.95 -32.04 12.80
CA SER A 57 23.05 -33.13 13.77
C SER A 57 21.89 -34.11 13.63
N VAL A 58 22.05 -35.34 14.16
CA VAL A 58 21.03 -36.40 14.09
C VAL A 58 19.71 -35.92 14.73
N GLY A 59 18.71 -35.64 13.90
CA GLY A 59 17.40 -35.12 14.30
C GLY A 59 17.05 -33.72 13.76
N GLU A 60 17.97 -33.04 13.08
CA GLU A 60 17.72 -31.73 12.44
C GLU A 60 17.45 -31.88 10.93
N GLU A 61 16.42 -31.21 10.41
CA GLU A 61 15.99 -31.35 9.00
C GLU A 61 16.85 -30.55 8.00
N PHE A 62 17.53 -29.49 8.45
CA PHE A 62 18.21 -28.54 7.56
C PHE A 62 19.60 -28.15 8.09
N PRO A 63 20.62 -28.03 7.22
CA PRO A 63 21.93 -27.51 7.60
C PRO A 63 21.86 -26.02 7.93
N ILE A 64 22.92 -25.53 8.56
CA ILE A 64 23.03 -24.16 9.04
C ILE A 64 24.09 -23.42 8.21
N LEU A 65 23.74 -22.23 7.71
CA LEU A 65 24.63 -21.38 6.92
C LEU A 65 25.38 -20.41 7.85
N VAL A 66 26.71 -20.36 7.75
CA VAL A 66 27.51 -19.35 8.44
C VAL A 66 27.49 -18.04 7.63
N ILE A 67 26.95 -16.98 8.22
CA ILE A 67 26.78 -15.66 7.56
C ILE A 67 27.68 -14.56 8.13
N GLY A 68 28.38 -14.81 9.24
CA GLY A 68 29.29 -13.85 9.89
C GLY A 68 30.06 -14.46 11.07
N SER A 69 30.93 -13.68 11.70
CA SER A 69 31.73 -14.13 12.85
C SER A 69 32.14 -12.96 13.75
N ILE A 70 31.91 -13.07 15.07
CA ILE A 70 32.17 -12.05 16.08
C ILE A 70 33.04 -12.64 17.19
N GLY A 71 34.32 -12.25 17.24
CA GLY A 71 35.25 -12.81 18.23
C GLY A 71 35.32 -14.33 18.15
N ASN A 72 34.85 -15.02 19.19
CA ASN A 72 34.78 -16.49 19.26
C ASN A 72 33.38 -17.07 18.95
N HIS A 73 32.47 -16.31 18.34
CA HIS A 73 31.14 -16.78 17.94
C HIS A 73 30.90 -16.66 16.43
N ASN A 74 30.26 -17.67 15.83
CA ASN A 74 29.73 -17.63 14.48
C ASN A 74 28.32 -17.05 14.48
N VAL A 75 28.00 -16.22 13.48
CA VAL A 75 26.65 -15.75 13.18
C VAL A 75 26.04 -16.72 12.18
N LEU A 76 24.98 -17.40 12.59
CA LEU A 76 24.38 -18.51 11.86
C LEU A 76 22.99 -18.15 11.32
N ALA A 77 22.61 -18.73 10.19
CA ALA A 77 21.28 -18.64 9.60
C ALA A 77 20.76 -20.04 9.24
N TYR A 78 19.53 -20.36 9.66
CA TYR A 78 18.91 -21.67 9.43
C TYR A 78 17.43 -21.50 9.04
N LEU A 79 16.83 -22.57 8.52
CA LEU A 79 15.41 -22.63 8.21
C LEU A 79 14.66 -23.38 9.30
N LEU A 80 13.58 -22.78 9.79
CA LEU A 80 12.57 -23.48 10.58
C LEU A 80 11.46 -23.96 9.64
N SER A 81 11.18 -25.26 9.69
CA SER A 81 10.11 -25.92 8.93
C SER A 81 8.75 -25.37 9.36
N ARG A 82 8.02 -24.71 8.45
CA ARG A 82 6.56 -24.56 8.57
C ARG A 82 5.90 -25.67 7.76
N GLY A 83 4.77 -26.18 8.26
CA GLY A 83 4.05 -27.31 7.64
C GLY A 83 3.49 -27.05 6.24
N ASP A 84 3.61 -25.82 5.73
CA ASP A 84 3.30 -25.42 4.36
C ASP A 84 4.49 -25.60 3.38
N GLY A 85 5.65 -26.04 3.87
CA GLY A 85 6.89 -26.20 3.10
C GLY A 85 7.67 -24.90 2.88
N THR A 86 7.24 -23.78 3.47
CA THR A 86 7.98 -22.51 3.43
C THR A 86 8.93 -22.40 4.61
N GLY A 87 10.23 -22.26 4.32
CA GLY A 87 11.23 -22.09 5.37
C GLY A 87 11.18 -20.68 5.98
N GLU A 88 10.93 -20.59 7.28
CA GLU A 88 11.12 -19.35 8.05
C GLU A 88 12.61 -19.20 8.39
N VAL A 89 13.25 -18.12 7.92
CA VAL A 89 14.68 -17.87 8.20
C VAL A 89 14.84 -17.38 9.63
N ARG A 90 15.70 -18.05 10.41
CA ARG A 90 16.08 -17.65 11.77
C ARG A 90 17.59 -17.56 11.91
N TYR A 91 18.03 -16.88 12.97
CA TYR A 91 19.42 -16.57 13.23
C TYR A 91 19.80 -16.88 14.69
N CYS A 92 21.03 -17.31 14.89
CA CYS A 92 21.58 -17.58 16.22
C CYS A 92 23.09 -17.32 16.27
N LEU A 93 23.62 -17.21 17.49
CA LEU A 93 25.06 -17.23 17.75
C LEU A 93 25.47 -18.62 18.24
N ASN A 94 26.53 -19.17 17.65
CA ASN A 94 27.19 -20.37 18.16
C ASN A 94 28.64 -20.07 18.52
N ARG A 95 29.20 -20.70 19.57
CA ARG A 95 30.64 -20.62 19.83
C ARG A 95 31.41 -21.43 18.80
N ILE A 96 32.56 -20.90 18.37
CA ILE A 96 33.46 -21.61 17.46
C ILE A 96 33.96 -22.87 18.18
N GLY A 97 33.60 -24.05 17.66
CA GLY A 97 33.94 -25.35 18.23
C GLY A 97 32.90 -25.96 19.19
N ASP A 98 31.70 -25.37 19.33
CA ASP A 98 30.59 -25.94 20.10
C ASP A 98 29.59 -26.61 19.14
N GLU A 99 29.35 -27.92 19.28
CA GLU A 99 28.53 -28.74 18.35
C GLU A 99 27.03 -28.78 18.75
N ARG A 100 26.56 -27.81 19.54
CA ARG A 100 25.19 -27.79 20.05
C ARG A 100 24.15 -27.48 18.97
N SER A 101 23.03 -28.17 19.04
CA SER A 101 21.84 -27.95 18.22
C SER A 101 21.32 -26.50 18.30
N PRO A 102 20.88 -25.90 17.18
CA PRO A 102 20.48 -24.50 17.07
C PRO A 102 19.24 -24.14 17.88
N SER A 103 18.42 -25.13 18.25
CA SER A 103 17.31 -24.98 19.20
C SER A 103 17.76 -24.57 20.61
N THR A 104 19.02 -24.83 20.97
CA THR A 104 19.62 -24.50 22.28
C THR A 104 20.60 -23.32 22.24
N LEU A 105 20.82 -22.75 21.05
CA LEU A 105 21.70 -21.61 20.85
C LEU A 105 21.00 -20.27 21.17
N GLU A 106 21.82 -19.25 21.44
CA GLU A 106 21.37 -17.88 21.64
C GLU A 106 20.74 -17.36 20.33
N GLN A 107 19.41 -17.32 20.27
CA GLN A 107 18.70 -16.74 19.12
C GLN A 107 18.86 -15.22 19.14
N ILE A 108 19.20 -14.66 17.98
CA ILE A 108 19.42 -13.22 17.79
C ILE A 108 18.46 -12.68 16.75
N THR A 109 18.11 -11.40 16.88
CA THR A 109 17.17 -10.75 15.96
C THR A 109 17.84 -10.43 14.62
N CYS A 110 17.03 -10.27 13.56
CA CYS A 110 17.54 -9.91 12.23
C CYS A 110 18.21 -8.52 12.24
N GLU A 111 17.73 -7.65 13.12
CA GLU A 111 18.27 -6.36 13.51
C GLU A 111 19.70 -6.53 14.06
N GLU A 112 19.88 -7.34 15.11
CA GLU A 112 21.18 -7.61 15.72
C GLU A 112 22.17 -8.21 14.73
N VAL A 113 21.74 -9.14 13.86
CA VAL A 113 22.56 -9.75 12.80
C VAL A 113 23.14 -8.70 11.87
N LEU A 114 22.35 -7.70 11.48
CA LEU A 114 22.77 -6.65 10.54
C LEU A 114 23.77 -5.64 11.13
N GLU A 115 23.92 -5.63 12.45
CA GLU A 115 24.96 -4.86 13.15
C GLU A 115 26.28 -5.64 13.29
N LYS A 116 26.31 -6.94 12.92
CA LYS A 116 27.50 -7.78 13.08
C LYS A 116 28.42 -7.72 11.85
N PRO A 117 29.73 -8.00 12.02
CA PRO A 117 30.62 -8.34 10.91
C PRO A 117 30.16 -9.61 10.18
N LEU A 118 29.42 -9.43 9.10
CA LEU A 118 29.00 -10.48 8.18
C LEU A 118 30.09 -10.81 7.14
N VAL A 119 30.03 -11.99 6.52
CA VAL A 119 30.90 -12.37 5.40
C VAL A 119 30.31 -11.92 4.06
N ALA A 120 31.07 -12.04 2.97
CA ALA A 120 30.51 -11.84 1.62
C ALA A 120 29.54 -12.99 1.29
N PRO A 121 28.41 -12.73 0.59
CA PRO A 121 27.98 -11.45 0.05
C PRO A 121 27.24 -10.54 1.06
N PHE A 122 26.83 -11.07 2.22
CA PHE A 122 25.96 -10.39 3.20
C PHE A 122 26.49 -9.06 3.74
N LYS A 123 27.81 -8.87 3.79
CA LYS A 123 28.42 -7.58 4.20
C LYS A 123 28.15 -6.41 3.26
N HIS A 124 27.72 -6.66 2.02
CA HIS A 124 27.55 -5.64 0.97
C HIS A 124 26.15 -4.99 0.94
N PHE A 125 25.39 -5.05 2.04
CA PHE A 125 24.08 -4.40 2.16
C PHE A 125 24.20 -2.89 2.40
N LEU A 126 24.19 -2.11 1.31
CA LEU A 126 24.35 -0.65 1.30
C LEU A 126 23.03 0.16 1.44
N CYS A 127 21.92 -0.47 1.82
CA CYS A 127 20.58 0.15 1.87
C CYS A 127 20.07 0.38 3.30
N GLY A 128 18.93 1.08 3.46
CA GLY A 128 18.31 1.32 4.77
C GLY A 128 17.88 0.06 5.53
N LEU A 129 17.81 0.12 6.86
CA LEU A 129 17.67 -1.05 7.76
C LEU A 129 16.50 -2.00 7.40
N LYS A 130 15.29 -1.47 7.14
CA LYS A 130 14.13 -2.28 6.71
C LYS A 130 14.41 -3.08 5.44
N PHE A 131 15.07 -2.46 4.46
CA PHE A 131 15.47 -3.11 3.20
C PHE A 131 16.55 -4.17 3.44
N LYS A 132 17.55 -3.90 4.30
CA LYS A 132 18.59 -4.89 4.64
C LYS A 132 18.02 -6.20 5.19
N LYS A 133 17.00 -6.15 6.07
CA LYS A 133 16.34 -7.36 6.62
C LYS A 133 15.70 -8.22 5.52
N ARG A 134 14.99 -7.56 4.59
CA ARG A 134 14.32 -8.24 3.47
C ARG A 134 15.34 -8.88 2.54
N VAL A 135 16.41 -8.16 2.19
CA VAL A 135 17.50 -8.65 1.34
C VAL A 135 18.21 -9.83 2.00
N LEU A 136 18.58 -9.73 3.28
CA LEU A 136 19.24 -10.80 4.02
C LEU A 136 18.40 -12.09 4.00
N SER A 137 17.12 -12.02 4.35
CA SER A 137 16.21 -13.17 4.30
C SER A 137 16.10 -13.79 2.89
N MET A 138 15.96 -12.95 1.86
CA MET A 138 15.89 -13.41 0.47
C MET A 138 17.21 -14.04 -0.02
N MET A 139 18.38 -13.50 0.38
CA MET A 139 19.68 -14.10 0.06
C MET A 139 19.87 -15.44 0.75
N VAL A 140 19.50 -15.56 2.03
CA VAL A 140 19.59 -16.85 2.75
C VAL A 140 18.68 -17.88 2.07
N ARG A 141 17.41 -17.56 1.80
CA ARG A 141 16.50 -18.46 1.05
C ARG A 141 17.07 -18.85 -0.33
N TYR A 142 17.68 -17.91 -1.05
CA TYR A 142 18.33 -18.20 -2.33
C TYR A 142 19.50 -19.19 -2.21
N TYR A 143 20.34 -19.07 -1.17
CA TYR A 143 21.42 -20.03 -0.91
C TYR A 143 20.92 -21.43 -0.52
N PHE A 144 19.85 -21.52 0.28
CA PHE A 144 19.22 -22.80 0.60
C PHE A 144 18.52 -23.44 -0.62
N LEU A 145 17.96 -22.65 -1.54
CA LEU A 145 17.47 -23.14 -2.84
C LEU A 145 18.62 -23.64 -3.73
N LEU A 146 19.74 -22.91 -3.81
CA LEU A 146 20.90 -23.29 -4.62
C LEU A 146 21.51 -24.64 -4.19
N ARG A 147 21.53 -24.93 -2.88
CA ARG A 147 21.92 -26.25 -2.35
C ARG A 147 20.82 -27.32 -2.50
N GLY A 148 19.59 -26.94 -2.83
CA GLY A 148 18.46 -27.86 -2.94
C GLY A 148 17.85 -28.27 -1.60
N TYR A 149 18.04 -27.51 -0.53
CA TYR A 149 17.34 -27.70 0.75
C TYR A 149 15.94 -27.08 0.73
N LEU A 150 15.72 -26.04 -0.07
CA LEU A 150 14.38 -25.58 -0.45
C LEU A 150 13.94 -26.20 -1.77
N SER A 151 12.68 -26.61 -1.86
CA SER A 151 12.03 -27.08 -3.09
C SER A 151 11.41 -25.92 -3.89
N ASN A 152 11.05 -24.84 -3.20
CA ASN A 152 10.53 -23.59 -3.74
C ASN A 152 10.84 -22.46 -2.74
N ILE A 153 10.84 -21.18 -3.16
CA ILE A 153 11.07 -20.05 -2.24
C ILE A 153 9.77 -19.44 -1.72
N ASP A 154 8.82 -19.17 -2.61
CA ASP A 154 7.48 -18.66 -2.29
C ASP A 154 6.50 -19.20 -3.35
N SER A 155 5.19 -19.10 -3.13
CA SER A 155 4.18 -19.49 -4.13
C SER A 155 4.29 -18.70 -5.45
N TRP A 156 4.86 -17.49 -5.42
CA TRP A 156 4.92 -16.54 -6.53
C TRP A 156 6.37 -16.29 -7.00
N ASN A 157 6.95 -17.24 -7.72
CA ASN A 157 8.35 -17.20 -8.17
C ASN A 157 8.71 -15.98 -9.05
N ASP A 158 7.77 -15.43 -9.81
CA ASP A 158 7.98 -14.22 -10.63
C ASP A 158 8.20 -12.97 -9.77
N ASP A 159 7.40 -12.79 -8.72
CA ASP A 159 7.54 -11.67 -7.79
C ASP A 159 8.82 -11.79 -6.94
N PHE A 160 9.17 -13.00 -6.49
CA PHE A 160 10.48 -13.24 -5.86
C PHE A 160 11.62 -12.86 -6.81
N ALA A 161 11.63 -13.39 -8.04
CA ALA A 161 12.69 -13.13 -9.01
C ALA A 161 12.81 -11.64 -9.37
N LYS A 162 11.69 -10.93 -9.53
CA LYS A 162 11.62 -9.49 -9.79
C LYS A 162 12.20 -8.66 -8.64
N ARG A 163 11.77 -8.95 -7.41
CA ARG A 163 12.25 -8.27 -6.19
C ARG A 163 13.74 -8.55 -5.97
N PHE A 164 14.16 -9.80 -6.08
CA PHE A 164 15.56 -10.19 -5.86
C PHE A 164 16.51 -9.60 -6.91
N SER A 165 16.10 -9.60 -8.19
CA SER A 165 16.85 -8.94 -9.27
C SER A 165 17.04 -7.44 -9.02
N THR A 166 16.00 -6.76 -8.52
CA THR A 166 16.04 -5.34 -8.15
C THR A 166 16.98 -5.08 -6.96
N MET A 167 17.03 -6.01 -5.98
CA MET A 167 17.91 -5.93 -4.82
C MET A 167 19.38 -6.12 -5.21
N LEU A 168 19.71 -7.16 -5.99
CA LEU A 168 21.07 -7.40 -6.46
C LEU A 168 21.60 -6.20 -7.25
N ARG A 169 20.79 -5.67 -8.18
CA ARG A 169 21.15 -4.47 -8.94
C ARG A 169 21.53 -3.30 -8.03
N LYS A 170 20.76 -3.03 -6.97
CA LYS A 170 21.06 -1.98 -5.99
C LYS A 170 22.34 -2.25 -5.18
N MET A 171 22.59 -3.50 -4.80
CA MET A 171 23.82 -3.88 -4.06
C MET A 171 25.09 -3.63 -4.89
N PHE A 172 25.09 -4.04 -6.15
CA PHE A 172 26.27 -3.93 -7.03
C PHE A 172 26.41 -2.55 -7.70
N GLN A 173 25.34 -1.76 -7.83
CA GLN A 173 25.46 -0.37 -8.28
C GLN A 173 26.08 0.55 -7.20
N GLY A 174 25.78 0.30 -5.91
CA GLY A 174 26.32 1.09 -4.81
C GLY A 174 27.83 0.93 -4.56
N SER A 175 28.48 -0.09 -5.13
CA SER A 175 29.93 -0.32 -4.94
C SER A 175 30.85 0.43 -5.91
N ASN A 176 30.31 1.04 -6.98
CA ASN A 176 31.11 1.64 -8.05
C ASN A 176 31.49 3.12 -7.84
N GLY A 177 31.39 3.63 -6.60
CA GLY A 177 32.00 4.90 -6.21
C GLY A 177 31.27 6.19 -6.61
N GLU A 178 30.12 6.12 -7.30
CA GLU A 178 29.25 7.29 -7.44
C GLU A 178 28.57 7.63 -6.10
N PRO A 179 28.43 8.92 -5.75
CA PRO A 179 27.84 9.34 -4.47
C PRO A 179 26.35 9.01 -4.43
N VAL A 180 26.00 7.98 -3.66
CA VAL A 180 24.62 7.53 -3.46
C VAL A 180 23.83 8.59 -2.68
N LEU A 181 22.99 9.35 -3.37
CA LEU A 181 21.91 10.11 -2.75
C LEU A 181 20.96 9.15 -2.02
N ASN A 182 20.90 9.26 -0.69
CA ASN A 182 20.17 8.37 0.20
C ASN A 182 18.66 8.29 -0.12
N ARG A 183 18.27 7.31 -0.94
CA ARG A 183 16.86 7.04 -1.28
C ARG A 183 16.32 5.89 -0.44
N THR A 184 15.88 6.20 0.78
CA THR A 184 15.17 5.27 1.67
C THR A 184 13.80 4.92 1.12
N VAL A 185 13.74 3.83 0.35
CA VAL A 185 12.48 3.24 -0.14
C VAL A 185 11.87 2.38 0.98
N GLU A 186 10.76 2.86 1.56
CA GLU A 186 9.86 2.02 2.34
C GLU A 186 8.79 1.43 1.40
N GLU A 187 8.59 0.12 1.49
CA GLU A 187 7.74 -0.65 0.59
C GLU A 187 6.74 -1.45 1.44
N SER A 188 5.52 -0.93 1.54
CA SER A 188 4.41 -1.56 2.27
C SER A 188 3.48 -2.25 1.28
N PRO A 189 3.15 -3.54 1.45
CA PRO A 189 2.05 -4.19 0.74
C PRO A 189 0.70 -3.86 1.42
N GLU A 190 -0.35 -3.75 0.63
CA GLU A 190 -1.74 -3.71 1.08
C GLU A 190 -2.23 -5.15 1.36
N PRO A 191 -2.94 -5.42 2.47
CA PRO A 191 -3.77 -6.61 2.62
C PRO A 191 -5.22 -6.33 2.18
N ASP A 192 -5.91 -7.38 1.71
CA ASP A 192 -7.36 -7.37 1.54
C ASP A 192 -8.04 -7.43 2.92
N ASP A 193 -8.93 -6.48 3.22
CA ASP A 193 -9.73 -6.49 4.45
C ASP A 193 -11.03 -7.28 4.24
N THR A 194 -11.16 -8.42 4.92
CA THR A 194 -12.45 -9.12 5.09
C THR A 194 -13.20 -8.62 6.31
N ASP A 195 -14.50 -8.38 6.15
CA ASP A 195 -15.44 -7.97 7.20
C ASP A 195 -15.28 -8.69 8.54
N ASN A 196 -15.43 -7.95 9.63
CA ASN A 196 -16.23 -8.42 10.77
C ASN A 196 -16.75 -7.26 11.63
N ALA A 197 -18.08 -7.15 11.70
CA ALA A 197 -18.75 -6.25 12.61
C ALA A 197 -18.85 -6.85 14.02
N TYR A 198 -18.60 -6.04 15.06
CA TYR A 198 -19.24 -6.23 16.37
C TYR A 198 -19.38 -4.89 17.10
N ALA A 199 -20.62 -4.38 17.13
CA ALA A 199 -21.01 -3.32 18.07
C ALA A 199 -21.25 -3.93 19.46
N LEU A 200 -20.99 -3.19 20.55
CA LEU A 200 -21.72 -3.32 21.83
C LEU A 200 -21.46 -2.15 22.81
N ARG A 201 -22.45 -1.26 22.88
CA ARG A 201 -23.02 -0.54 24.05
C ARG A 201 -22.17 0.29 25.04
N SER A 202 -22.65 1.52 25.19
CA SER A 202 -22.41 2.59 26.17
C SER A 202 -22.48 2.22 27.66
N THR A 203 -21.82 3.05 28.49
CA THR A 203 -22.46 3.70 29.67
C THR A 203 -21.89 5.10 29.93
N SER A 204 -22.76 6.02 30.34
CA SER A 204 -22.47 7.43 30.69
C SER A 204 -21.96 7.63 32.13
N ARG A 205 -21.19 8.70 32.39
CA ARG A 205 -21.43 9.56 33.57
C ARG A 205 -20.89 10.99 33.43
N ASN A 206 -21.66 11.96 33.95
CA ASN A 206 -21.44 13.40 33.90
C ASN A 206 -20.29 13.90 34.80
N GLY A 207 -19.78 15.09 34.48
CA GLY A 207 -18.98 15.96 35.35
C GLY A 207 -19.15 17.42 34.92
N GLU A 208 -19.96 18.17 35.65
CA GLU A 208 -20.42 19.54 35.36
C GLU A 208 -19.69 20.54 36.27
N ALA A 209 -19.20 21.67 35.74
CA ALA A 209 -18.69 22.81 36.52
C ALA A 209 -18.59 24.11 35.68
N ASP A 210 -19.59 24.97 35.85
CA ASP A 210 -19.60 26.45 35.87
C ASP A 210 -18.92 27.35 34.80
N ILE A 211 -19.74 28.31 34.36
CA ILE A 211 -19.44 29.47 33.49
C ILE A 211 -19.69 30.76 34.32
N PRO A 212 -18.89 31.82 34.14
CA PRO A 212 -19.46 33.13 33.71
C PRO A 212 -18.70 33.68 32.47
N LYS A 213 -19.36 34.08 31.37
CA LYS A 213 -19.98 35.41 31.13
C LYS A 213 -18.98 36.59 31.16
N ASP A 214 -18.94 37.53 30.22
CA ASP A 214 -19.65 37.81 28.94
C ASP A 214 -18.56 38.23 27.89
N ASP A 215 -18.73 38.39 26.57
CA ASP A 215 -19.71 39.23 25.86
C ASP A 215 -19.51 39.14 24.32
N VAL A 216 -20.45 39.74 23.57
CA VAL A 216 -20.47 40.02 22.11
C VAL A 216 -20.67 38.83 21.15
N LEU A 217 -21.92 38.70 20.70
CA LEU A 217 -22.36 37.91 19.55
C LEU A 217 -21.87 38.50 18.23
N GLU A 218 -21.28 37.66 17.38
CA GLU A 218 -21.40 37.79 15.92
C GLU A 218 -21.78 36.44 15.31
N GLN A 219 -23.08 36.12 15.32
CA GLN A 219 -23.63 34.95 14.63
C GLN A 219 -23.62 35.20 13.12
N GLN A 220 -22.52 34.86 12.45
CA GLN A 220 -22.56 34.67 11.00
C GLN A 220 -23.38 33.42 10.69
N SER A 221 -24.52 33.63 10.03
CA SER A 221 -25.36 32.53 9.53
C SER A 221 -24.62 31.74 8.44
N PRO A 222 -24.86 30.42 8.30
CA PRO A 222 -24.22 29.66 7.23
C PRO A 222 -24.68 30.18 5.87
N SER A 223 -23.71 30.60 5.05
CA SER A 223 -23.95 31.07 3.69
C SER A 223 -24.32 29.88 2.81
N MET A 224 -25.57 29.85 2.33
CA MET A 224 -25.97 28.93 1.26
C MET A 224 -25.17 29.27 -0.01
N ARG A 225 -24.04 28.58 -0.23
CA ARG A 225 -23.27 28.68 -1.48
C ARG A 225 -24.09 28.01 -2.59
N THR A 226 -24.50 28.79 -3.58
CA THR A 226 -25.33 28.35 -4.71
C THR A 226 -24.54 27.48 -5.72
N PRO A 227 -25.21 26.58 -6.48
CA PRO A 227 -24.54 25.66 -7.42
C PRO A 227 -23.77 26.36 -8.57
N ASP A 228 -24.07 27.62 -8.85
CA ASP A 228 -23.56 28.38 -10.01
C ASP A 228 -22.02 28.54 -10.01
N LEU A 229 -21.37 28.35 -8.85
CA LEU A 229 -19.91 28.46 -8.71
C LEU A 229 -19.13 27.29 -9.33
N TRP A 230 -19.74 26.10 -9.46
CA TRP A 230 -19.06 24.89 -9.92
C TRP A 230 -18.71 24.93 -11.41
N SER A 231 -19.44 25.73 -12.19
CA SER A 231 -19.26 25.92 -13.64
C SER A 231 -17.91 26.54 -14.06
N LYS A 232 -17.09 27.00 -13.10
CA LYS A 232 -15.78 27.64 -13.34
C LYS A 232 -14.59 26.86 -12.75
N GLU A 233 -14.82 25.63 -12.28
CA GLU A 233 -13.78 24.84 -11.61
C GLU A 233 -12.67 24.41 -12.60
N ALA A 234 -11.51 25.06 -12.53
CA ALA A 234 -10.40 24.78 -13.45
C ALA A 234 -9.72 23.42 -13.22
N ASN A 235 -10.00 22.74 -12.11
CA ASN A 235 -9.46 21.41 -11.80
C ASN A 235 -10.50 20.30 -12.06
N PRO A 236 -10.33 19.45 -13.08
CA PRO A 236 -11.29 18.39 -13.39
C PRO A 236 -11.33 17.28 -12.32
N ASP A 237 -10.25 17.07 -11.56
CA ASP A 237 -10.27 16.11 -10.44
C ASP A 237 -11.10 16.64 -9.26
N LEU A 238 -11.14 17.96 -9.05
CA LEU A 238 -11.95 18.59 -8.01
C LEU A 238 -13.45 18.55 -8.37
N HIS A 239 -13.78 18.89 -9.61
CA HIS A 239 -15.15 18.84 -10.15
C HIS A 239 -15.75 17.43 -10.00
N ARG A 240 -15.05 16.41 -10.52
CA ARG A 240 -15.47 14.99 -10.42
C ARG A 240 -15.64 14.51 -8.99
N LEU A 241 -14.86 15.04 -8.04
CA LEU A 241 -14.98 14.68 -6.63
C LEU A 241 -16.18 15.36 -5.95
N ARG A 242 -16.50 16.60 -6.33
CA ARG A 242 -17.73 17.27 -5.88
C ARG A 242 -18.96 16.58 -6.46
N GLU A 243 -18.98 16.30 -7.76
CA GLU A 243 -20.04 15.50 -8.41
C GLU A 243 -20.24 14.15 -7.70
N TYR A 244 -19.17 13.39 -7.47
CA TYR A 244 -19.27 12.09 -6.80
C TYR A 244 -19.81 12.21 -5.36
N LEU A 245 -19.43 13.26 -4.61
CA LEU A 245 -19.96 13.47 -3.25
C LEU A 245 -21.43 13.92 -3.26
N ASP A 246 -21.85 14.70 -4.26
CA ASP A 246 -23.23 15.13 -4.47
C ASP A 246 -24.13 13.93 -4.87
N GLU A 247 -23.67 13.09 -5.81
CA GLU A 247 -24.33 11.83 -6.22
C GLU A 247 -24.55 10.82 -5.07
N HIS A 248 -23.84 10.99 -3.95
CA HIS A 248 -23.92 10.13 -2.77
C HIS A 248 -24.46 10.88 -1.53
N ASP A 249 -25.17 11.99 -1.71
CA ASP A 249 -25.75 12.84 -0.65
C ASP A 249 -24.73 13.27 0.44
N SER A 250 -23.44 13.27 0.10
CA SER A 250 -22.29 13.36 1.00
C SER A 250 -21.53 14.68 0.86
N LEU A 251 -21.99 15.62 0.04
CA LEU A 251 -21.31 16.89 -0.23
C LEU A 251 -21.18 17.77 1.04
N TYR A 252 -22.18 17.72 1.92
CA TYR A 252 -22.18 18.41 3.23
C TYR A 252 -20.98 18.03 4.11
N LEU A 253 -20.37 16.85 3.89
CA LEU A 253 -19.20 16.43 4.66
C LEU A 253 -17.99 17.34 4.45
N LEU A 254 -17.91 18.07 3.34
CA LEU A 254 -16.85 19.05 3.09
C LEU A 254 -16.94 20.25 4.04
N GLU A 255 -18.11 20.57 4.59
CA GLU A 255 -18.27 21.64 5.59
C GLU A 255 -17.63 21.27 6.96
N ASN A 256 -17.28 20.00 7.18
CA ASN A 256 -16.59 19.53 8.38
C ASN A 256 -15.07 19.80 8.36
N ILE A 257 -14.52 20.27 7.25
CA ILE A 257 -13.09 20.52 7.07
C ILE A 257 -12.83 21.96 6.57
N PRO A 258 -11.66 22.56 6.86
CA PRO A 258 -11.32 23.88 6.34
C PRO A 258 -11.32 23.92 4.80
N ASP A 259 -11.63 25.07 4.21
CA ASP A 259 -11.47 25.25 2.76
C ASP A 259 -9.97 25.21 2.41
N ALA A 260 -9.64 24.91 1.14
CA ALA A 260 -8.23 24.83 0.72
C ALA A 260 -7.48 26.18 0.79
N GLU A 261 -8.23 27.29 0.85
CA GLU A 261 -7.72 28.64 1.04
C GLU A 261 -7.32 28.92 2.51
N ASP A 262 -7.96 28.23 3.46
CA ASP A 262 -7.68 28.37 4.90
C ASP A 262 -6.40 27.62 5.32
N ILE A 263 -5.94 26.65 4.52
CA ILE A 263 -4.74 25.87 4.84
C ILE A 263 -3.50 26.42 4.14
N LYS A 264 -2.48 26.73 4.95
CA LYS A 264 -1.20 27.29 4.51
C LYS A 264 -0.43 26.34 3.59
N PHE A 265 -0.41 26.65 2.29
CA PHE A 265 0.59 26.17 1.35
C PHE A 265 1.80 27.12 1.28
N VAL A 266 2.98 26.57 1.04
CA VAL A 266 4.24 27.32 0.86
C VAL A 266 4.92 26.83 -0.42
N ASP A 267 5.44 27.74 -1.24
CA ASP A 267 6.20 27.36 -2.44
C ASP A 267 7.51 26.64 -2.05
N GLN A 268 7.92 25.66 -2.85
CA GLN A 268 9.14 24.89 -2.61
C GLN A 268 9.88 24.58 -3.91
N THR A 269 11.20 24.83 -3.93
CA THR A 269 12.04 24.75 -5.13
C THR A 269 13.17 23.72 -5.06
N TYR A 270 13.33 23.05 -3.91
CA TYR A 270 14.46 22.16 -3.62
C TYR A 270 14.11 20.67 -3.75
N ILE A 271 12.83 20.27 -3.67
CA ILE A 271 12.39 18.90 -3.98
C ILE A 271 11.90 18.86 -5.42
N PHE A 272 12.84 18.70 -6.36
CA PHE A 272 12.57 18.71 -7.81
C PHE A 272 11.62 17.60 -8.30
N GLU A 273 11.48 16.49 -7.55
CA GLU A 273 10.54 15.39 -7.88
C GLU A 273 9.11 15.64 -7.36
N ALA A 274 8.87 16.76 -6.66
CA ALA A 274 7.62 17.07 -6.01
C ALA A 274 6.83 18.21 -6.67
N GLN A 275 5.54 18.29 -6.34
CA GLN A 275 4.68 19.42 -6.68
C GLN A 275 5.28 20.75 -6.18
N PRO A 276 5.02 21.88 -6.85
CA PRO A 276 5.72 23.15 -6.60
C PRO A 276 5.41 23.78 -5.23
N LYS A 277 4.43 23.25 -4.50
CA LYS A 277 4.06 23.68 -3.15
C LYS A 277 4.13 22.52 -2.16
N LYS A 278 4.39 22.86 -0.90
CA LYS A 278 4.27 22.00 0.27
C LYS A 278 3.12 22.50 1.15
N LEU A 279 2.44 21.57 1.81
CA LEU A 279 1.30 21.81 2.69
C LEU A 279 1.78 21.84 4.15
N PHE A 280 1.50 22.91 4.89
CA PHE A 280 1.72 22.94 6.33
C PHE A 280 0.66 22.08 7.04
N ILE A 281 1.10 21.15 7.88
CA ILE A 281 0.19 20.20 8.56
C ILE A 281 0.26 20.26 10.09
N GLY A 282 1.18 21.02 10.67
CA GLY A 282 1.33 21.22 12.11
C GLY A 282 2.79 21.33 12.56
N THR A 283 3.06 21.10 13.85
CA THR A 283 4.39 21.27 14.45
C THR A 283 4.90 20.01 15.15
N HIS A 284 6.23 19.84 15.15
CA HIS A 284 6.91 18.72 15.80
C HIS A 284 6.83 18.87 17.33
N ALA A 285 6.27 17.88 18.01
CA ALA A 285 5.85 17.99 19.41
C ALA A 285 6.98 18.25 20.41
N LYS A 286 8.24 17.95 20.02
CA LYS A 286 9.44 18.14 20.87
C LYS A 286 10.18 19.45 20.62
N SER A 287 10.35 19.85 19.36
CA SER A 287 11.17 21.03 19.00
C SER A 287 10.35 22.25 18.62
N GLY A 288 9.05 22.09 18.32
CA GLY A 288 8.19 23.17 17.82
C GLY A 288 8.39 23.51 16.34
N ASP A 289 9.37 22.89 15.66
CA ASP A 289 9.64 23.09 14.23
C ASP A 289 8.41 22.72 13.36
N ASP A 290 8.26 23.39 12.23
CA ASP A 290 7.15 23.17 11.28
C ASP A 290 7.23 21.76 10.65
N ILE A 291 6.08 21.14 10.43
CA ILE A 291 5.95 19.89 9.66
C ILE A 291 5.21 20.21 8.36
N TYR A 292 5.83 19.81 7.25
CA TYR A 292 5.29 19.95 5.92
C TYR A 292 5.04 18.59 5.26
N ALA A 293 3.90 18.50 4.57
CA ALA A 293 3.59 17.42 3.65
C ALA A 293 3.85 17.87 2.20
N TYR A 294 4.34 16.98 1.36
CA TYR A 294 4.61 17.25 -0.05
C TYR A 294 4.28 16.04 -0.91
N MET A 295 3.86 16.29 -2.15
CA MET A 295 3.42 15.28 -3.09
C MET A 295 4.50 15.02 -4.15
N VAL A 296 4.95 13.77 -4.30
CA VAL A 296 6.04 13.33 -5.20
C VAL A 296 5.49 12.40 -6.27
N TRP A 297 5.84 12.62 -7.55
CA TRP A 297 5.51 11.65 -8.61
C TRP A 297 6.46 10.45 -8.58
N LEU A 298 5.94 9.25 -8.26
CA LEU A 298 6.73 8.02 -8.32
C LEU A 298 6.63 7.40 -9.71
N GLN A 299 7.45 7.88 -10.65
CA GLN A 299 7.48 7.37 -12.03
C GLN A 299 7.59 5.84 -12.14
N GLN A 300 8.28 5.17 -11.20
CA GLN A 300 8.42 3.70 -11.17
C GLN A 300 7.13 2.96 -10.74
N ARG A 301 6.19 3.64 -10.08
CA ARG A 301 4.91 3.07 -9.63
C ARG A 301 3.70 3.65 -10.37
N GLY A 302 3.87 4.77 -11.08
CA GLY A 302 2.79 5.42 -11.83
C GLY A 302 1.75 6.11 -10.95
N PHE A 303 2.13 6.56 -9.74
CA PHE A 303 1.24 7.33 -8.86
C PHE A 303 1.98 8.39 -8.03
N HIS A 304 1.25 9.39 -7.53
CA HIS A 304 1.73 10.39 -6.58
C HIS A 304 1.75 9.84 -5.14
N GLU A 305 2.89 9.95 -4.45
CA GLU A 305 3.09 9.61 -3.04
C GLU A 305 3.10 10.88 -2.18
N ILE A 306 2.46 10.84 -1.01
CA ILE A 306 2.59 11.90 0.01
C ILE A 306 3.75 11.55 0.94
N ARG A 307 4.62 12.54 1.19
CA ARG A 307 5.73 12.45 2.14
C ARG A 307 5.71 13.60 3.11
N PHE A 308 6.36 13.40 4.25
CA PHE A 308 6.40 14.34 5.36
C PHE A 308 7.85 14.63 5.76
N TYR A 309 8.11 15.84 6.25
CA TYR A 309 9.39 16.18 6.87
C TYR A 309 9.21 17.33 7.86
N VAL A 310 10.12 17.40 8.85
CA VAL A 310 10.27 18.54 9.76
C VAL A 310 11.24 19.53 9.13
N GLU A 311 10.88 20.82 9.14
CA GLU A 311 11.71 21.93 8.69
C GLU A 311 12.13 22.78 9.87
N SER A 312 13.40 22.65 10.29
CA SER A 312 13.91 23.44 11.40
C SER A 312 14.37 24.84 10.98
N VAL A 313 14.43 25.76 11.94
CA VAL A 313 14.90 27.16 11.79
C VAL A 313 16.27 27.26 11.08
N HIS A 314 17.11 26.22 11.19
CA HIS A 314 18.42 26.12 10.52
C HIS A 314 18.36 25.53 9.10
N ASP A 315 17.18 25.52 8.46
CA ASP A 315 16.86 24.84 7.19
C ASP A 315 17.22 23.34 7.15
N HIS A 316 17.32 22.71 8.32
CA HIS A 316 17.58 21.28 8.45
C HIS A 316 16.27 20.51 8.24
N LYS A 317 16.26 19.64 7.22
CA LYS A 317 15.07 18.91 6.76
C LYS A 317 15.16 17.44 7.12
N THR A 318 14.31 16.98 8.05
CA THR A 318 14.30 15.59 8.53
C THR A 318 13.05 14.87 8.04
N ILE A 319 13.22 13.88 7.15
CA ILE A 319 12.10 13.09 6.61
C ILE A 319 11.40 12.32 7.74
N MET A 320 10.07 12.36 7.76
CA MET A 320 9.22 11.63 8.70
C MET A 320 8.43 10.53 7.99
N SER A 321 8.20 9.42 8.69
CA SER A 321 7.16 8.45 8.32
C SER A 321 5.78 8.96 8.71
N THR A 322 4.75 8.58 7.95
CA THR A 322 3.33 8.89 8.22
C THR A 322 2.92 8.58 9.66
N GLU A 323 3.40 7.47 10.22
CA GLU A 323 3.13 7.06 11.60
C GLU A 323 3.77 8.01 12.63
N ALA A 324 5.02 8.44 12.38
CA ALA A 324 5.71 9.38 13.27
C ALA A 324 5.09 10.78 13.20
N THR A 325 4.59 11.18 12.03
CA THR A 325 3.87 12.45 11.82
C THR A 325 2.51 12.48 12.52
N GLY A 326 1.75 11.38 12.48
CA GLY A 326 0.46 11.26 13.19
C GLY A 326 0.55 11.46 14.71
N LYS A 327 1.74 11.25 15.29
CA LYS A 327 2.03 11.41 16.73
C LYS A 327 2.51 12.82 17.10
N GLN A 328 2.43 13.79 16.20
CA GLN A 328 2.86 15.19 16.41
C GLN A 328 1.67 16.12 16.67
N ARG A 329 1.94 17.43 16.83
CA ARG A 329 0.90 18.46 16.97
C ARG A 329 0.38 18.85 15.58
N ILE A 330 -0.30 17.93 14.92
CA ILE A 330 -0.93 18.14 13.62
C ILE A 330 -2.28 18.84 13.75
N LEU A 331 -2.66 19.59 12.70
CA LEU A 331 -3.85 20.44 12.67
C LEU A 331 -5.12 19.68 12.25
N HIS A 332 -6.29 20.31 12.43
CA HIS A 332 -7.53 19.85 11.77
C HIS A 332 -7.40 20.07 10.25
N PRO A 333 -7.84 19.13 9.38
CA PRO A 333 -8.51 17.87 9.70
C PRO A 333 -7.58 16.68 9.92
N PHE A 334 -6.28 16.83 9.73
CA PHE A 334 -5.28 15.76 9.84
C PHE A 334 -5.28 15.05 11.20
N ILE A 335 -5.49 15.78 12.30
CA ILE A 335 -5.59 15.18 13.64
C ILE A 335 -6.82 14.27 13.79
N LYS A 336 -7.88 14.48 12.98
CA LYS A 336 -9.13 13.71 13.02
C LYS A 336 -9.11 12.44 12.15
N THR A 337 -8.05 12.19 11.39
CA THR A 337 -7.92 10.93 10.63
C THR A 337 -7.47 9.76 11.50
N TYR A 338 -7.02 10.03 12.72
CA TYR A 338 -6.57 9.07 13.73
C TYR A 338 -7.65 8.85 14.81
N PRO A 339 -7.70 7.66 15.43
CA PRO A 339 -8.59 7.42 16.57
C PRO A 339 -8.13 8.25 17.79
N LYS A 340 -9.09 8.61 18.65
CA LYS A 340 -8.83 9.32 19.92
C LYS A 340 -8.05 8.47 20.96
N SER A 341 -7.94 7.16 20.75
CA SER A 341 -7.21 6.25 21.64
C SER A 341 -5.70 6.32 21.39
N THR A 342 -4.91 6.13 22.45
CA THR A 342 -3.44 6.10 22.40
C THR A 342 -2.86 4.80 21.83
N GLY A 343 -3.62 4.10 20.97
CA GLY A 343 -3.24 2.83 20.38
C GLY A 343 -2.12 2.95 19.33
N PRO A 344 -1.55 1.83 18.88
CA PRO A 344 -0.71 1.81 17.69
C PRO A 344 -1.56 2.26 16.48
N SER A 345 -1.00 3.12 15.63
CA SER A 345 -1.72 3.58 14.43
C SER A 345 -1.80 2.47 13.39
N GLU A 346 -3.00 2.23 12.89
CA GLU A 346 -3.30 1.20 11.92
C GLU A 346 -2.93 1.61 10.48
N GLN A 347 -3.06 0.68 9.53
CA GLN A 347 -2.90 1.00 8.11
C GLN A 347 -3.99 1.94 7.60
N ALA A 348 -5.23 1.76 8.08
CA ALA A 348 -6.36 2.60 7.72
C ALA A 348 -6.16 4.08 8.14
N ASP A 349 -5.65 4.36 9.34
CA ASP A 349 -5.40 5.75 9.78
C ASP A 349 -4.38 6.46 8.89
N ARG A 350 -3.28 5.76 8.57
CA ARG A 350 -2.20 6.27 7.72
C ARG A 350 -2.70 6.50 6.29
N ALA A 351 -3.59 5.63 5.80
CA ALA A 351 -4.26 5.81 4.52
C ALA A 351 -5.18 7.05 4.54
N ARG A 352 -6.10 7.17 5.51
CA ARG A 352 -6.98 8.35 5.66
C ARG A 352 -6.18 9.66 5.77
N PHE A 353 -5.11 9.69 6.56
CA PHE A 353 -4.26 10.88 6.69
C PHE A 353 -3.62 11.30 5.36
N THR A 354 -2.98 10.37 4.64
CA THR A 354 -2.37 10.69 3.34
C THR A 354 -3.40 11.03 2.27
N LEU A 355 -4.62 10.47 2.35
CA LEU A 355 -5.73 10.80 1.47
C LEU A 355 -6.21 12.24 1.70
N MET A 356 -6.41 12.66 2.95
CA MET A 356 -6.77 14.06 3.25
C MET A 356 -5.72 15.05 2.76
N VAL A 357 -4.43 14.70 2.84
CA VAL A 357 -3.38 15.55 2.22
C VAL A 357 -3.56 15.61 0.70
N LYS A 358 -3.79 14.48 0.02
CA LYS A 358 -4.07 14.48 -1.43
C LYS A 358 -5.27 15.37 -1.78
N TRP A 359 -6.34 15.34 -0.99
CA TRP A 359 -7.52 16.18 -1.18
C TRP A 359 -7.16 17.66 -1.22
N TYR A 360 -6.38 18.17 -0.25
CA TYR A 360 -5.96 19.57 -0.25
C TYR A 360 -5.11 19.95 -1.46
N PHE A 361 -4.23 19.07 -1.95
CA PHE A 361 -3.48 19.32 -3.19
C PHE A 361 -4.39 19.42 -4.43
N ILE A 362 -5.49 18.65 -4.49
CA ILE A 362 -6.50 18.75 -5.55
C ILE A 362 -7.32 20.04 -5.38
N ALA A 363 -7.84 20.29 -4.18
CA ALA A 363 -8.69 21.42 -3.86
C ALA A 363 -7.99 22.78 -4.05
N ALA A 364 -6.68 22.86 -3.76
CA ALA A 364 -5.86 24.04 -4.03
C ALA A 364 -5.40 24.19 -5.51
N GLY A 365 -5.88 23.33 -6.42
CA GLY A 365 -5.55 23.37 -7.85
C GLY A 365 -4.10 23.00 -8.20
N ILE A 366 -3.35 22.40 -7.26
CA ILE A 366 -1.93 22.04 -7.46
C ILE A 366 -1.82 20.68 -8.16
N ALA A 367 -2.65 19.71 -7.77
CA ALA A 367 -2.77 18.40 -8.40
C ALA A 367 -3.99 18.38 -9.33
N THR A 368 -3.75 18.39 -10.65
CA THR A 368 -4.80 18.45 -11.69
C THR A 368 -4.74 17.22 -12.61
N ASP A 369 -5.91 16.65 -12.94
CA ASP A 369 -6.09 15.42 -13.74
C ASP A 369 -4.98 14.37 -13.54
N CYS A 370 -4.80 13.90 -12.30
CA CYS A 370 -3.77 12.92 -11.97
C CYS A 370 -4.25 11.91 -10.94
N ILE A 371 -4.76 12.35 -9.79
CA ILE A 371 -5.07 11.47 -8.66
C ILE A 371 -6.20 10.49 -9.02
N LEU A 372 -7.25 10.94 -9.72
CA LEU A 372 -8.35 10.08 -10.14
C LEU A 372 -7.96 9.12 -11.28
N ARG A 373 -7.05 9.55 -12.17
CA ARG A 373 -6.50 8.70 -13.23
C ARG A 373 -5.62 7.59 -12.67
N GLU A 374 -4.86 7.88 -11.62
CA GLU A 374 -4.02 6.92 -10.89
C GLU A 374 -4.85 5.93 -10.05
N THR A 375 -5.87 6.43 -9.37
CA THR A 375 -6.56 5.71 -8.29
C THR A 375 -8.08 5.78 -8.45
N LYS A 376 -8.67 4.78 -9.12
CA LYS A 376 -10.13 4.76 -9.37
C LYS A 376 -10.99 4.76 -8.10
N SER A 377 -10.54 4.09 -7.04
CA SER A 377 -11.22 4.06 -5.73
C SER A 377 -10.87 5.24 -4.81
N TYR A 378 -10.37 6.35 -5.37
CA TYR A 378 -10.08 7.55 -4.58
C TYR A 378 -11.35 8.28 -4.12
N PRO A 379 -12.41 8.48 -4.94
CA PRO A 379 -13.63 9.18 -4.50
C PRO A 379 -14.35 8.47 -3.34
N GLU A 380 -14.52 7.16 -3.44
CA GLU A 380 -15.13 6.33 -2.39
C GLU A 380 -14.34 6.39 -1.08
N ARG A 381 -13.00 6.28 -1.16
CA ARG A 381 -12.12 6.39 0.02
C ARG A 381 -12.05 7.81 0.58
N LEU A 382 -12.27 8.84 -0.23
CA LEU A 382 -12.43 10.22 0.25
C LEU A 382 -13.72 10.35 1.06
N ARG A 383 -14.85 9.89 0.51
CA ARG A 383 -16.15 9.90 1.20
C ARG A 383 -16.05 9.21 2.56
N ALA A 384 -15.51 7.99 2.61
CA ALA A 384 -15.30 7.25 3.85
C ALA A 384 -14.31 7.91 4.84
N ALA A 385 -13.31 8.67 4.35
CA ALA A 385 -12.41 9.43 5.20
C ALA A 385 -13.08 10.69 5.79
N LEU A 386 -13.95 11.34 5.02
CA LEU A 386 -14.75 12.49 5.46
C LEU A 386 -15.83 12.06 6.47
N ASP A 387 -16.53 10.96 6.22
CA ASP A 387 -17.46 10.30 7.17
C ASP A 387 -16.75 10.07 8.52
N TYR A 388 -15.56 9.44 8.49
CA TYR A 388 -14.76 9.19 9.69
C TYR A 388 -14.37 10.48 10.43
N ILE A 389 -14.04 11.56 9.71
CA ILE A 389 -13.71 12.85 10.33
C ILE A 389 -14.93 13.44 11.03
N ALA A 390 -16.11 13.40 10.39
CA ALA A 390 -17.37 13.86 10.98
C ALA A 390 -17.69 13.09 12.27
N ASP A 391 -17.58 11.75 12.25
CA ASP A 391 -17.71 10.91 13.45
C ASP A 391 -16.73 11.30 14.57
N GLN A 392 -15.47 11.64 14.22
CA GLN A 392 -14.48 12.11 15.20
C GLN A 392 -14.75 13.54 15.71
N MET A 393 -15.56 14.35 15.03
CA MET A 393 -16.05 15.64 15.53
C MET A 393 -17.29 15.49 16.42
N GLY A 394 -18.12 14.47 16.19
CA GLY A 394 -19.31 14.20 17.00
C GLY A 394 -20.35 15.33 16.90
N PRO A 395 -20.86 15.90 18.00
CA PRO A 395 -21.87 16.97 17.96
C PRO A 395 -21.44 18.26 17.24
N ALA A 396 -20.15 18.45 16.98
CA ALA A 396 -19.62 19.57 16.21
C ALA A 396 -19.62 19.33 14.68
N ALA A 397 -20.01 18.13 14.22
CA ALA A 397 -20.15 17.86 12.80
C ALA A 397 -21.43 18.48 12.23
N VAL A 398 -21.35 18.96 10.99
CA VAL A 398 -22.50 19.29 10.16
C VAL A 398 -23.33 18.01 9.97
N LYS A 399 -24.63 18.11 10.25
CA LYS A 399 -25.56 16.99 10.12
C LYS A 399 -25.84 16.72 8.63
N PRO A 400 -26.16 15.47 8.26
CA PRO A 400 -26.73 15.20 6.95
C PRO A 400 -27.96 16.08 6.72
N PRO A 401 -28.21 16.56 5.48
CA PRO A 401 -29.48 17.19 5.15
C PRO A 401 -30.62 16.23 5.49
N GLU A 402 -31.68 16.73 6.13
CA GLU A 402 -32.85 15.90 6.42
C GLU A 402 -33.45 15.42 5.09
N PRO A 403 -33.73 14.12 4.92
CA PRO A 403 -34.31 13.62 3.69
C PRO A 403 -35.67 14.29 3.51
N VAL A 404 -35.80 15.11 2.47
CA VAL A 404 -37.04 15.82 2.16
C VAL A 404 -38.10 14.76 1.90
N ALA A 405 -38.97 14.55 2.87
CA ALA A 405 -40.14 13.71 2.68
C ALA A 405 -40.96 14.37 1.58
N ASN A 406 -41.06 13.70 0.43
CA ASN A 406 -41.89 14.17 -0.67
C ASN A 406 -43.36 14.08 -0.23
N GLU A 407 -43.86 15.16 0.37
CA GLU A 407 -45.29 15.46 0.52
C GLU A 407 -45.90 15.77 -0.85
N ASP A 408 -45.89 14.77 -1.73
CA ASP A 408 -46.59 14.78 -3.01
C ASP A 408 -47.49 13.53 -3.10
N ALA A 409 -48.30 13.38 -2.06
CA ALA A 409 -49.47 12.52 -2.01
C ALA A 409 -50.66 13.43 -1.64
N THR A 410 -51.47 13.77 -2.64
CA THR A 410 -52.67 14.58 -2.49
C THR A 410 -53.65 13.99 -1.47
N PRO A 411 -54.34 14.82 -0.66
CA PRO A 411 -55.43 14.34 0.17
C PRO A 411 -56.63 13.98 -0.73
N ASP A 412 -57.14 12.76 -0.59
CA ASP A 412 -58.47 12.39 -1.05
C ASP A 412 -59.22 11.65 0.07
N ASP A 413 -60.53 11.75 0.02
CA ASP A 413 -61.42 11.85 1.17
C ASP A 413 -62.16 10.54 1.52
N GLY A 414 -62.65 10.46 2.76
CA GLY A 414 -63.84 9.69 3.12
C GLY A 414 -63.77 8.16 3.12
N SER A 415 -63.60 7.58 4.32
CA SER A 415 -64.55 6.56 4.81
C SER A 415 -64.48 6.40 6.33
N GLU A 416 -65.54 6.82 7.00
CA GLU A 416 -65.78 6.62 8.43
C GLU A 416 -66.04 5.15 8.77
N SER A 417 -65.57 4.69 9.93
CA SER A 417 -66.37 3.80 10.80
C SER A 417 -65.84 3.77 12.23
N SER A 418 -66.36 4.70 13.04
CA SER A 418 -67.03 4.41 14.33
C SER A 418 -66.47 3.26 15.20
N TYR A 419 -65.80 3.61 16.32
CA TYR A 419 -66.36 3.44 17.67
C TYR A 419 -65.57 4.24 18.73
N ALA A 420 -66.25 4.71 19.76
CA ALA A 420 -65.70 5.43 20.93
C ALA A 420 -66.65 5.18 22.14
N PRO A 421 -66.40 5.73 23.35
CA PRO A 421 -65.22 5.50 24.21
C PRO A 421 -65.60 5.20 25.68
N GLU A 422 -64.71 4.61 26.50
CA GLU A 422 -64.78 4.46 27.98
C GLU A 422 -63.45 3.80 28.44
N GLU A 423 -62.84 4.00 29.62
CA GLU A 423 -62.98 5.01 30.67
C GLU A 423 -61.67 5.04 31.53
N ASN A 424 -61.21 6.26 31.86
CA ASN A 424 -60.57 6.79 33.08
C ASN A 424 -59.70 6.00 34.13
N ASP A 425 -58.74 6.77 34.66
CA ASP A 425 -58.32 6.97 36.08
C ASP A 425 -57.28 6.11 36.87
N ILE A 426 -56.09 6.72 37.03
CA ILE A 426 -55.49 7.24 38.29
C ILE A 426 -55.13 6.30 39.49
N GLN A 427 -53.81 6.04 39.60
CA GLN A 427 -52.94 6.02 40.82
C GLN A 427 -53.13 4.93 41.94
N PRO A 428 -52.43 4.95 43.11
CA PRO A 428 -51.41 3.92 43.44
C PRO A 428 -51.56 3.31 44.86
N THR A 429 -50.55 2.59 45.40
CA THR A 429 -49.98 2.72 46.80
C THR A 429 -49.13 1.52 47.28
N LEU A 430 -48.10 1.83 48.08
CA LEU A 430 -47.23 1.06 48.98
C LEU A 430 -47.87 -0.10 49.80
N ALA A 431 -47.18 -0.99 50.55
CA ALA A 431 -45.79 -1.54 50.58
C ALA A 431 -45.68 -2.56 51.74
N ARG A 432 -44.72 -3.52 51.71
CA ARG A 432 -44.04 -4.04 52.93
C ARG A 432 -42.77 -4.86 52.67
N GLU A 433 -41.83 -4.74 53.61
CA GLU A 433 -40.47 -5.32 53.72
C GLU A 433 -40.42 -6.29 54.96
N PRO A 434 -39.28 -6.91 55.38
CA PRO A 434 -38.20 -7.64 54.68
C PRO A 434 -37.89 -9.01 55.40
N PRO A 435 -36.63 -9.36 55.77
CA PRO A 435 -35.55 -10.09 55.05
C PRO A 435 -35.39 -11.53 55.65
N PRO A 436 -34.23 -12.09 56.13
CA PRO A 436 -32.80 -11.98 55.78
C PRO A 436 -32.02 -13.33 55.63
N LYS A 437 -30.87 -13.31 54.92
CA LYS A 437 -29.50 -13.61 55.43
C LYS A 437 -28.42 -13.84 54.33
N LEU A 438 -27.32 -13.11 54.50
CA LEU A 438 -25.96 -13.32 53.95
C LEU A 438 -25.30 -14.61 54.53
N PRO A 439 -24.10 -15.13 54.11
CA PRO A 439 -22.94 -14.32 53.66
C PRO A 439 -21.82 -14.93 52.74
N HIS A 440 -20.83 -14.07 52.46
CA HIS A 440 -19.37 -14.30 52.22
C HIS A 440 -18.78 -14.90 50.92
N LEU A 441 -18.18 -13.99 50.13
CA LEU A 441 -16.75 -13.91 49.73
C LEU A 441 -16.10 -14.95 48.74
N PRO A 442 -14.96 -14.60 48.08
CA PRO A 442 -14.42 -15.24 46.86
C PRO A 442 -13.10 -16.00 47.17
N PRO A 443 -12.07 -16.16 46.28
CA PRO A 443 -11.96 -16.09 44.80
C PRO A 443 -11.29 -17.36 44.20
N THR A 444 -10.68 -17.26 43.00
CA THR A 444 -9.44 -17.96 42.55
C THR A 444 -9.55 -18.96 41.39
N VAL A 445 -8.90 -18.58 40.27
CA VAL A 445 -8.08 -19.38 39.31
C VAL A 445 -8.27 -20.91 39.25
N ALA A 446 -8.61 -21.44 38.06
CA ALA A 446 -7.79 -22.45 37.35
C ALA A 446 -8.32 -22.86 35.95
N HIS A 447 -7.37 -23.20 35.09
CA HIS A 447 -7.49 -23.91 33.81
C HIS A 447 -8.54 -25.04 33.75
N LYS A 448 -9.23 -25.19 32.60
CA LYS A 448 -8.97 -26.32 31.68
C LYS A 448 -9.77 -26.27 30.37
N SER A 449 -9.06 -26.72 29.33
CA SER A 449 -9.51 -27.28 28.06
C SER A 449 -10.85 -28.05 28.06
N ALA A 450 -11.69 -27.79 27.06
CA ALA A 450 -12.59 -28.79 26.47
C ALA A 450 -12.97 -28.40 25.02
N SER A 451 -12.53 -29.18 24.04
CA SER A 451 -13.19 -29.24 22.74
C SER A 451 -14.47 -30.09 22.85
N PRO A 452 -15.48 -29.85 22.01
CA PRO A 452 -16.35 -30.93 21.57
C PRO A 452 -16.33 -31.12 20.05
N VAL A 453 -16.49 -32.39 19.66
CA VAL A 453 -16.39 -32.91 18.29
C VAL A 453 -17.78 -33.13 17.69
N ALA A 454 -17.86 -33.00 16.35
CA ALA A 454 -18.87 -33.54 15.43
C ALA A 454 -20.32 -33.01 15.41
N ARG A 455 -20.74 -32.58 14.20
CA ARG A 455 -21.69 -33.25 13.26
C ARG A 455 -21.66 -32.47 11.93
N ARG A 456 -21.33 -33.02 10.75
CA ARG A 456 -21.85 -34.16 9.95
C ARG A 456 -23.14 -33.80 9.17
N SER A 457 -23.16 -34.19 7.89
CA SER A 457 -24.25 -34.08 6.88
C SER A 457 -24.22 -32.78 6.05
N THR A 458 -24.44 -32.75 4.72
CA THR A 458 -24.72 -33.82 3.73
C THR A 458 -24.41 -33.34 2.30
N LEU A 459 -24.10 -34.25 1.37
CA LEU A 459 -24.07 -33.95 -0.08
C LEU A 459 -25.49 -33.74 -0.64
N SER A 460 -25.63 -32.90 -1.67
CA SER A 460 -26.67 -33.03 -2.69
C SER A 460 -26.16 -32.56 -4.06
N SER A 461 -26.85 -32.93 -5.14
CA SER A 461 -26.29 -32.97 -6.49
C SER A 461 -27.28 -32.55 -7.59
N LYS A 462 -26.72 -32.29 -8.80
CA LYS A 462 -27.36 -32.32 -10.13
C LYS A 462 -28.10 -31.04 -10.63
N PRO A 463 -28.31 -30.88 -11.98
CA PRO A 463 -28.01 -29.60 -12.65
C PRO A 463 -29.04 -29.09 -13.70
N VAL A 464 -28.80 -27.88 -14.28
CA VAL A 464 -29.02 -27.42 -15.70
C VAL A 464 -30.44 -27.61 -16.31
N PRO A 465 -31.11 -26.55 -16.87
CA PRO A 465 -30.79 -26.08 -18.24
C PRO A 465 -31.05 -24.59 -18.61
N MET A 466 -30.78 -24.27 -19.88
CA MET A 466 -30.74 -22.94 -20.55
C MET A 466 -32.10 -22.35 -20.95
N SER A 467 -32.18 -21.02 -21.17
CA SER A 467 -32.39 -20.39 -22.52
C SER A 467 -32.83 -18.92 -22.42
N GLY A 468 -32.42 -18.05 -23.38
CA GLY A 468 -33.05 -16.73 -23.58
C GLY A 468 -32.19 -15.65 -24.27
N LEU A 469 -32.27 -15.55 -25.60
CA LEU A 469 -31.92 -14.35 -26.39
C LEU A 469 -33.22 -13.73 -26.95
N PRO A 470 -33.31 -12.41 -27.13
CA PRO A 470 -33.20 -11.82 -28.49
C PRO A 470 -32.31 -10.56 -28.51
N ARG A 471 -31.42 -10.37 -29.51
CA ARG A 471 -31.68 -9.92 -30.90
C ARG A 471 -32.19 -8.48 -31.02
N ASN A 472 -31.33 -7.59 -31.51
CA ASN A 472 -31.75 -6.53 -32.43
C ASN A 472 -30.61 -6.15 -33.39
N SER A 473 -30.96 -5.78 -34.61
CA SER A 473 -30.01 -5.52 -35.71
C SER A 473 -30.62 -4.52 -36.69
N PHE A 474 -29.87 -3.50 -37.10
CA PHE A 474 -30.15 -2.72 -38.29
C PHE A 474 -28.91 -2.59 -39.17
N SER A 475 -29.16 -2.39 -40.46
CA SER A 475 -28.25 -2.70 -41.56
C SER A 475 -28.11 -1.53 -42.53
N LYS A 476 -27.06 -1.57 -43.38
CA LYS A 476 -27.13 -1.28 -44.83
C LYS A 476 -25.76 -1.32 -45.51
N THR A 477 -25.54 -2.29 -46.38
CA THR A 477 -24.80 -2.09 -47.65
C THR A 477 -25.33 -3.07 -48.70
N SER A 478 -25.08 -2.78 -49.97
CA SER A 478 -25.89 -3.18 -51.14
C SER A 478 -25.63 -4.58 -51.72
N THR A 479 -26.63 -5.00 -52.50
CA THR A 479 -26.80 -6.26 -53.26
C THR A 479 -26.55 -5.97 -54.77
N PRO A 480 -26.69 -6.93 -55.71
CA PRO A 480 -25.91 -8.15 -55.98
C PRO A 480 -25.26 -8.15 -57.39
N GLU A 481 -24.50 -9.20 -57.75
CA GLU A 481 -24.62 -9.81 -59.08
C GLU A 481 -24.36 -11.33 -59.00
N ALA A 482 -25.00 -12.12 -59.88
CA ALA A 482 -25.05 -13.59 -59.77
C ALA A 482 -24.86 -14.29 -61.12
N ILE A 483 -24.05 -15.35 -61.15
CA ILE A 483 -23.86 -16.27 -62.29
C ILE A 483 -23.87 -17.73 -61.76
N PRO A 484 -24.46 -18.72 -62.48
CA PRO A 484 -25.04 -19.91 -61.83
C PRO A 484 -24.15 -21.17 -61.79
N MET A 485 -24.66 -22.18 -61.06
CA MET A 485 -24.05 -23.50 -60.82
C MET A 485 -23.64 -24.28 -62.08
N PRO A 486 -22.75 -25.26 -61.89
CA PRO A 486 -23.05 -26.64 -62.30
C PRO A 486 -23.19 -27.59 -61.10
N LYS A 487 -24.17 -28.50 -61.16
CA LYS A 487 -24.39 -29.57 -60.18
C LYS A 487 -23.52 -30.80 -60.49
N ALA A 488 -22.93 -31.39 -59.44
CA ALA A 488 -22.59 -32.81 -59.19
C ALA A 488 -21.15 -32.99 -58.65
N PRO A 489 -20.82 -34.11 -57.94
CA PRO A 489 -21.70 -35.17 -57.45
C PRO A 489 -21.73 -35.28 -55.91
N SER A 490 -22.77 -35.91 -55.35
CA SER A 490 -22.78 -36.34 -53.95
C SER A 490 -21.78 -37.49 -53.74
N ARG A 491 -20.60 -37.19 -53.18
CA ARG A 491 -19.58 -38.20 -52.85
C ARG A 491 -19.18 -38.16 -51.38
N SER A 492 -19.51 -39.26 -50.69
CA SER A 492 -18.86 -39.80 -49.48
C SER A 492 -18.61 -38.84 -48.30
N ALA A 493 -19.48 -38.93 -47.29
CA ALA A 493 -19.29 -38.35 -45.96
C ALA A 493 -18.19 -39.09 -45.15
N LYS A 494 -16.93 -39.01 -45.57
CA LYS A 494 -15.75 -39.60 -44.88
C LYS A 494 -14.45 -38.76 -44.95
N ARG A 495 -14.50 -37.47 -45.28
CA ARG A 495 -13.33 -36.56 -45.28
C ARG A 495 -13.35 -35.42 -44.23
N SER A 496 -14.37 -35.39 -43.38
CA SER A 496 -14.62 -34.26 -42.47
C SER A 496 -13.49 -33.93 -41.48
N ALA A 497 -12.59 -34.88 -41.17
CA ALA A 497 -11.50 -34.65 -40.22
C ALA A 497 -10.31 -33.89 -40.84
N GLU A 498 -9.99 -34.11 -42.11
CA GLU A 498 -8.84 -33.48 -42.78
C GLU A 498 -9.13 -32.00 -43.08
N ASP A 499 -10.33 -31.69 -43.61
CA ASP A 499 -10.76 -30.31 -43.84
C ASP A 499 -10.85 -29.51 -42.53
N GLU A 500 -11.33 -30.11 -41.42
CA GLU A 500 -11.36 -29.43 -40.11
C GLU A 500 -9.94 -29.11 -39.59
N THR A 501 -8.95 -29.97 -39.86
CA THR A 501 -7.55 -29.64 -39.55
C THR A 501 -6.98 -28.53 -40.43
N PHE A 502 -7.40 -28.44 -41.70
CA PHE A 502 -6.96 -27.39 -42.61
C PHE A 502 -7.57 -26.02 -42.27
N ASP A 503 -8.85 -26.01 -41.89
CA ASP A 503 -9.54 -24.83 -41.35
C ASP A 503 -8.90 -24.36 -40.04
N SER A 504 -8.57 -25.30 -39.14
CA SER A 504 -7.88 -25.00 -37.88
C SER A 504 -6.49 -24.39 -38.11
N LEU A 505 -5.72 -24.96 -39.05
CA LEU A 505 -4.42 -24.42 -39.46
C LEU A 505 -4.57 -23.01 -40.08
N THR A 506 -5.57 -22.80 -40.93
CA THR A 506 -5.84 -21.49 -41.55
C THR A 506 -6.17 -20.43 -40.48
N ARG A 507 -7.02 -20.76 -39.50
CA ARG A 507 -7.31 -19.88 -38.36
C ARG A 507 -6.07 -19.59 -37.53
N LEU A 508 -5.19 -20.57 -37.32
CA LEU A 508 -3.94 -20.40 -36.59
C LEU A 508 -2.96 -19.47 -37.33
N VAL A 509 -2.82 -19.63 -38.65
CA VAL A 509 -1.99 -18.76 -39.50
C VAL A 509 -2.53 -17.33 -39.53
N MET A 510 -3.84 -17.13 -39.63
CA MET A 510 -4.43 -15.79 -39.52
C MET A 510 -4.20 -15.17 -38.15
N LYS A 511 -4.35 -15.95 -37.07
CA LYS A 511 -4.03 -15.48 -35.70
C LYS A 511 -2.55 -15.09 -35.56
N GLN A 512 -1.64 -15.86 -36.13
CA GLN A 512 -0.21 -15.53 -36.15
C GLN A 512 0.04 -14.21 -36.90
N HIS A 513 -0.55 -14.02 -38.07
CA HIS A 513 -0.40 -12.78 -38.84
C HIS A 513 -0.92 -11.55 -38.08
N THR A 514 -2.09 -11.66 -37.43
CA THR A 514 -2.63 -10.61 -36.55
C THR A 514 -1.71 -10.29 -35.38
N LEU A 515 -1.12 -11.31 -34.74
CA LEU A 515 -0.15 -11.11 -33.65
C LEU A 515 1.15 -10.45 -34.14
N THR A 516 1.67 -10.84 -35.30
CA THR A 516 2.83 -10.18 -35.92
C THR A 516 2.54 -8.71 -36.24
N LYS A 517 1.34 -8.39 -36.74
CA LYS A 517 0.95 -7.00 -36.97
C LYS A 517 0.94 -6.20 -35.65
N HIS A 518 0.28 -6.72 -34.62
CA HIS A 518 0.20 -6.06 -33.32
C HIS A 518 1.58 -5.90 -32.65
N LEU A 519 2.52 -6.82 -32.89
CA LEU A 519 3.91 -6.70 -32.42
C LEU A 519 4.62 -5.54 -33.12
N ASN A 520 4.52 -5.44 -34.45
CA ASN A 520 5.07 -4.31 -35.21
C ASN A 520 4.44 -2.96 -34.82
N ASP A 521 3.13 -2.93 -34.55
CA ASP A 521 2.41 -1.72 -34.11
C ASP A 521 2.95 -1.24 -32.73
N VAL A 522 3.22 -2.18 -31.80
CA VAL A 522 3.83 -1.89 -30.48
C VAL A 522 5.30 -1.46 -30.59
N ASP A 523 6.09 -2.12 -31.44
CA ASP A 523 7.50 -1.74 -31.66
C ASP A 523 7.60 -0.31 -32.22
N HIS A 524 6.70 0.07 -33.13
CA HIS A 524 6.63 1.45 -33.63
C HIS A 524 6.21 2.47 -32.55
N GLU A 525 5.27 2.12 -31.66
CA GLU A 525 4.90 2.99 -30.53
C GLU A 525 6.10 3.20 -29.57
N LEU A 526 6.89 2.16 -29.33
CA LEU A 526 8.13 2.24 -28.52
C LEU A 526 9.17 3.16 -29.17
N GLU A 527 9.41 3.05 -30.48
CA GLU A 527 10.31 3.97 -31.22
C GLU A 527 9.85 5.44 -31.08
N VAL A 528 8.54 5.70 -31.22
CA VAL A 528 7.97 7.05 -31.08
C VAL A 528 8.09 7.57 -29.64
N MET A 529 7.93 6.71 -28.63
CA MET A 529 8.14 7.08 -27.22
C MET A 529 9.61 7.40 -26.93
N ASP A 530 10.54 6.64 -27.48
CA ASP A 530 11.98 6.86 -27.29
C ASP A 530 12.45 8.15 -27.97
N ALA A 531 12.01 8.43 -29.20
CA ALA A 531 12.25 9.71 -29.86
C ALA A 531 11.68 10.91 -29.07
N ARG A 532 10.47 10.78 -28.48
CA ARG A 532 9.90 11.82 -27.60
C ARG A 532 10.72 12.02 -26.32
N ARG A 533 11.20 10.93 -25.70
CA ARG A 533 12.07 10.96 -24.52
C ARG A 533 13.37 11.70 -24.82
N GLU A 534 14.01 11.40 -25.95
CA GLU A 534 15.25 12.07 -26.37
C GLU A 534 15.03 13.56 -26.66
N ALA A 535 13.97 13.92 -27.39
CA ALA A 535 13.62 15.31 -27.66
C ALA A 535 13.40 16.11 -26.37
N PHE A 536 12.69 15.53 -25.39
CA PHE A 536 12.51 16.13 -24.06
C PHE A 536 13.84 16.26 -23.31
N GLN A 537 14.68 15.23 -23.31
CA GLN A 537 15.97 15.25 -22.63
C GLN A 537 16.93 16.29 -23.24
N GLN A 538 16.90 16.47 -24.57
CA GLN A 538 17.65 17.56 -25.23
C GLN A 538 17.10 18.94 -24.88
N LYS A 539 15.77 19.12 -24.84
CA LYS A 539 15.15 20.38 -24.43
C LYS A 539 15.56 20.75 -22.99
N TRP A 540 15.45 19.80 -22.06
CA TRP A 540 15.86 19.97 -20.68
C TRP A 540 17.36 20.31 -20.52
N LYS A 541 18.24 19.66 -21.29
CA LYS A 541 19.68 20.00 -21.33
C LYS A 541 19.92 21.44 -21.77
N ARG A 542 19.17 21.95 -22.77
CA ARG A 542 19.28 23.33 -23.25
C ARG A 542 18.79 24.33 -22.20
N GLU A 543 17.62 24.11 -21.63
CA GLU A 543 17.05 24.97 -20.57
C GLU A 543 17.97 25.04 -19.33
N ARG A 544 18.54 23.90 -18.94
CA ARG A 544 19.53 23.83 -17.85
C ARG A 544 20.79 24.63 -18.14
N ALA A 545 21.34 24.53 -19.36
CA ALA A 545 22.52 25.29 -19.77
C ALA A 545 22.24 26.81 -19.83
N GLU A 546 21.02 27.22 -20.22
CA GLU A 546 20.62 28.63 -20.21
C GLU A 546 20.50 29.19 -18.77
N LEU A 547 19.92 28.41 -17.84
CA LEU A 547 19.86 28.77 -16.42
C LEU A 547 21.25 28.85 -15.77
N GLU A 548 22.14 27.93 -16.12
CA GLU A 548 23.54 27.95 -15.67
C GLU A 548 24.27 29.21 -16.17
N LYS A 549 24.10 29.56 -17.46
CA LYS A 549 24.64 30.81 -18.03
C LYS A 549 24.11 32.05 -17.29
N LYS A 550 22.79 32.13 -17.04
CA LYS A 550 22.16 33.25 -16.29
C LYS A 550 22.66 33.34 -14.85
N ARG A 551 22.90 32.20 -14.18
CA ARG A 551 23.50 32.17 -12.83
C ARG A 551 24.90 32.80 -12.86
N ASP A 552 25.70 32.43 -13.84
CA ASP A 552 27.10 32.87 -13.94
C ASP A 552 27.19 34.37 -14.31
N GLU A 553 26.31 34.86 -15.20
CA GLU A 553 26.14 36.30 -15.50
C GLU A 553 25.79 37.11 -14.23
N ILE A 554 24.78 36.67 -13.45
CA ILE A 554 24.41 37.32 -12.18
C ILE A 554 25.55 37.26 -11.15
N GLN A 555 26.34 36.19 -11.15
CA GLN A 555 27.49 36.06 -10.24
C GLN A 555 28.64 37.00 -10.63
N GLU A 556 28.86 37.21 -11.93
CA GLU A 556 29.83 38.17 -12.47
C GLU A 556 29.41 39.62 -12.13
N GLU A 557 28.17 40.01 -12.40
CA GLU A 557 27.62 41.33 -12.02
C GLU A 557 27.80 41.60 -10.50
N ARG A 558 27.44 40.63 -9.66
CA ARG A 558 27.64 40.70 -8.20
C ARG A 558 29.11 40.78 -7.80
N SER A 559 30.04 40.32 -8.63
CA SER A 559 31.49 40.47 -8.40
C SER A 559 31.96 41.88 -8.74
N VAL A 560 31.50 42.45 -9.86
CA VAL A 560 31.80 43.82 -10.30
C VAL A 560 31.29 44.83 -9.27
N VAL A 561 30.02 44.71 -8.84
CA VAL A 561 29.42 45.59 -7.83
C VAL A 561 30.20 45.53 -6.50
N ARG A 562 30.56 44.32 -6.02
CA ARG A 562 31.38 44.17 -4.80
C ARG A 562 32.77 44.80 -4.94
N ASN A 563 33.39 44.74 -6.12
CA ASN A 563 34.69 45.37 -6.37
C ASN A 563 34.58 46.90 -6.45
N MET A 564 33.50 47.44 -7.01
CA MET A 564 33.21 48.88 -6.97
C MET A 564 33.04 49.39 -5.54
N PHE A 565 32.21 48.74 -4.72
CA PHE A 565 32.04 49.12 -3.30
C PHE A 565 33.35 49.04 -2.50
N LYS A 566 34.18 48.02 -2.74
CA LYS A 566 35.52 47.94 -2.13
C LYS A 566 36.42 49.09 -2.54
N LYS A 567 36.42 49.48 -3.82
CA LYS A 567 37.24 50.59 -4.32
C LYS A 567 36.77 51.93 -3.77
N GLN A 568 35.47 52.18 -3.71
CA GLN A 568 34.92 53.40 -3.13
C GLN A 568 35.30 53.54 -1.66
N ARG A 569 35.09 52.48 -0.86
CA ARG A 569 35.47 52.46 0.56
C ARG A 569 36.98 52.60 0.85
N LEU A 570 37.84 52.33 -0.14
CA LEU A 570 39.27 52.60 -0.03
C LEU A 570 39.60 54.07 -0.31
N LEU A 571 38.94 54.68 -1.29
CA LEU A 571 39.09 56.12 -1.59
C LEU A 571 38.55 56.98 -0.44
N ASP A 572 37.37 56.64 0.09
CA ASP A 572 36.77 57.30 1.26
C ASP A 572 37.64 57.20 2.53
N ALA A 573 38.68 56.36 2.54
CA ALA A 573 39.60 56.15 3.66
C ALA A 573 41.02 56.71 3.40
N GLU A 574 41.24 57.38 2.27
CA GLU A 574 42.47 58.13 1.96
C GLU A 574 42.29 59.66 2.09
N ASP A 575 41.05 60.15 2.24
CA ASP A 575 40.68 61.57 2.42
C ASP A 575 40.39 61.95 3.91
N ASP A 576 40.44 61.00 4.85
CA ASP A 576 40.30 61.15 6.32
C ASP A 576 41.66 61.01 7.05
#